data_AF-A0A915JRN7-F1
#
_entry.id   AF-A0A915JRN7-F1
#
_cell.length_a   1.000
_cell.length_b   1.000
_cell.length_c   1.000
_cell.angle_alpha   90.00
_cell.angle_beta   90.00
_cell.angle_gamma   90.00
#
_symmetry.space_group_name_H-M   'P 1'
#
loop_
_entity.id
_entity.type
_entity.pdbx_description
1 polymer ?
#
loop_
_entity_poly.entity_id
_entity_poly.type
_entity_poly.pdbx_seq_one_letter_code
_entity_poly.pdbx_strand_id
1 'polypeptide(L)'
;MSVEAVYQDRDKFASLVREVATPDLGRMGMEILSFTIKDVTDSVQYLDSLGKAQTAAVKRDADIGVAEANRDAGIKNRHEADCERAAKDVKFDVDAKIANAKREYQMQQAAFDTEVNAKKAEAELAYQLQGAKEQQKIRQEEMQIEVIERGKQIQVEEKEILRKEKELFGTVRLPAEAEAHKLQTIAEGKRTQTIEIAKAEAEKIKMVGAAEASAIEAVGKAEAERMRMKAAAYKQYGDAAVTALILESLPKIAAEIAAPLSKTKEIVMIGSDDRITAEVTRLAGTLPPAIESLTGVKLGDLVNKAVGIRS
;
A
#
# COMPACT_ATOMS: atom_id res chain seq x y z
N MET A 1 -64.34 -129.32 -45.99
CA MET A 1 -63.55 -128.42 -45.12
C MET A 1 -63.02 -127.28 -46.00
N SER A 2 -63.02 -126.04 -45.50
CA SER A 2 -62.39 -124.91 -46.20
C SER A 2 -60.88 -124.92 -46.00
N VAL A 3 -60.13 -124.21 -46.84
CA VAL A 3 -58.65 -124.19 -46.82
C VAL A 3 -58.12 -123.61 -45.49
N GLU A 4 -58.88 -122.70 -44.87
CA GLU A 4 -58.56 -122.09 -43.57
C GLU A 4 -58.67 -123.08 -42.41
N ALA A 5 -59.70 -123.93 -42.42
CA ALA A 5 -59.93 -124.92 -41.38
C ALA A 5 -58.85 -126.01 -41.36
N VAL A 6 -58.29 -126.36 -42.52
CA VAL A 6 -57.17 -127.30 -42.65
C VAL A 6 -55.88 -126.71 -42.04
N TYR A 7 -55.72 -125.38 -42.08
CA TYR A 7 -54.53 -124.70 -41.57
C TYR A 7 -54.61 -124.38 -40.07
N GLN A 8 -55.79 -123.99 -39.57
CA GLN A 8 -56.02 -123.73 -38.15
C GLN A 8 -56.02 -125.04 -37.33
N ASP A 9 -56.61 -126.11 -37.86
CA ASP A 9 -56.80 -127.39 -37.15
C ASP A 9 -56.24 -128.59 -37.93
N ARG A 10 -54.90 -128.65 -38.04
CA ARG A 10 -54.19 -129.72 -38.77
C ARG A 10 -54.47 -131.13 -38.22
N ASP A 11 -54.62 -131.26 -36.91
CA ASP A 11 -54.83 -132.55 -36.24
C ASP A 11 -56.20 -133.17 -36.56
N LYS A 12 -57.23 -132.32 -36.75
CA LYS A 12 -58.59 -132.78 -37.10
C LYS A 12 -58.64 -133.31 -38.53
N PHE A 13 -57.95 -132.64 -39.46
CA PHE A 13 -57.88 -133.10 -40.85
C PHE A 13 -57.13 -134.44 -40.97
N ALA A 14 -55.99 -134.59 -40.28
CA ALA A 14 -55.22 -135.82 -40.27
C ALA A 14 -56.01 -137.03 -39.73
N SER A 15 -56.84 -136.80 -38.70
CA SER A 15 -57.71 -137.83 -38.12
C SER A 15 -58.80 -138.29 -39.10
N LEU A 16 -59.46 -137.36 -39.79
CA LEU A 16 -60.53 -137.67 -40.74
C LEU A 16 -60.04 -138.49 -41.95
N VAL A 17 -58.85 -138.16 -42.48
CA VAL A 17 -58.25 -138.91 -43.61
C VAL A 17 -57.89 -140.34 -43.20
N ARG A 18 -57.38 -140.53 -41.97
CA ARG A 18 -57.09 -141.87 -41.43
C ARG A 18 -58.36 -142.72 -41.37
N GLU A 19 -59.45 -142.16 -40.85
CA GLU A 19 -60.73 -142.86 -40.70
C GLU A 19 -61.28 -143.35 -42.06
N VAL A 20 -61.22 -142.50 -43.09
CA VAL A 20 -61.71 -142.84 -44.43
C VAL A 20 -60.81 -143.85 -45.16
N ALA A 21 -59.49 -143.76 -45.01
CA ALA A 21 -58.54 -144.62 -45.74
C ALA A 21 -58.33 -146.01 -45.10
N THR A 22 -58.58 -146.16 -43.80
CA THR A 22 -58.40 -147.42 -43.05
C THR A 22 -59.18 -148.60 -43.66
N PRO A 23 -60.49 -148.51 -43.98
CA PRO A 23 -61.23 -149.64 -44.54
C PRO A 23 -60.78 -150.06 -45.95
N ASP A 24 -60.34 -149.12 -46.79
CA ASP A 24 -59.89 -149.42 -48.16
C ASP A 24 -58.50 -150.06 -48.19
N LEU A 25 -57.57 -149.57 -47.38
CA LEU A 25 -56.24 -150.19 -47.24
C LEU A 25 -56.31 -151.55 -46.54
N GLY A 26 -57.25 -151.71 -45.60
CA GLY A 26 -57.51 -152.99 -44.94
C GLY A 26 -57.95 -154.09 -45.90
N ARG A 27 -58.77 -153.78 -46.92
CA ARG A 27 -59.15 -154.75 -47.97
C ARG A 27 -57.97 -155.20 -48.85
N MET A 28 -56.93 -154.39 -48.93
CA MET A 28 -55.67 -154.70 -49.62
C MET A 28 -54.62 -155.36 -48.70
N GLY A 29 -54.93 -155.55 -47.42
CA GLY A 29 -54.02 -156.14 -46.43
C GLY A 29 -52.94 -155.18 -45.88
N MET A 30 -53.16 -153.86 -45.98
CA MET A 30 -52.23 -152.83 -45.47
C MET A 30 -52.85 -152.05 -44.28
N GLU A 31 -52.01 -151.69 -43.29
CA GLU A 31 -52.41 -150.89 -42.12
C GLU A 31 -51.62 -149.57 -42.06
N ILE A 32 -52.29 -148.46 -41.76
CA ILE A 32 -51.63 -147.15 -41.59
C ILE A 32 -51.11 -147.02 -40.17
N LEU A 33 -49.79 -147.07 -39.98
CA LEU A 33 -49.16 -146.84 -38.67
C LEU A 33 -49.20 -145.37 -38.22
N SER A 34 -48.92 -144.43 -39.13
CA SER A 34 -48.94 -143.00 -38.83
C SER A 34 -49.22 -142.18 -40.08
N PHE A 35 -49.97 -141.09 -39.89
CA PHE A 35 -50.24 -140.10 -40.92
C PHE A 35 -49.97 -138.73 -40.31
N THR A 36 -48.97 -138.03 -40.84
CA THR A 36 -48.59 -136.69 -40.40
C THR A 36 -48.52 -135.79 -41.63
N ILE A 37 -49.18 -134.65 -41.55
CA ILE A 37 -49.16 -133.65 -42.62
C ILE A 37 -47.78 -133.00 -42.59
N LYS A 38 -47.00 -133.17 -43.67
CA LYS A 38 -45.66 -132.60 -43.77
C LYS A 38 -45.69 -131.14 -44.17
N ASP A 39 -46.36 -130.83 -45.27
CA ASP A 39 -46.46 -129.46 -45.78
C ASP A 39 -47.80 -129.26 -46.48
N VAL A 40 -48.36 -128.05 -46.37
CA VAL A 40 -49.60 -127.65 -47.04
C VAL A 40 -49.25 -126.48 -47.93
N THR A 41 -49.08 -126.76 -49.21
CA THR A 41 -48.74 -125.76 -50.21
C THR A 41 -49.98 -125.40 -51.02
N ASP A 42 -50.16 -124.11 -51.23
CA ASP A 42 -51.19 -123.58 -52.13
C ASP A 42 -50.50 -123.09 -53.41
N SER A 43 -51.08 -123.44 -54.55
CA SER A 43 -50.61 -123.01 -55.87
C SER A 43 -51.00 -121.57 -56.22
N VAL A 44 -52.03 -121.02 -55.57
CA VAL A 44 -52.59 -119.68 -55.86
C VAL A 44 -52.21 -118.64 -54.79
N GLN A 45 -51.30 -118.97 -53.87
CA GLN A 45 -50.71 -118.04 -52.88
C GLN A 45 -51.75 -117.29 -52.00
N TYR A 46 -52.93 -117.87 -51.78
CA TYR A 46 -54.02 -117.28 -51.00
C TYR A 46 -53.65 -117.11 -49.51
N LEU A 47 -52.97 -118.10 -48.93
CA LEU A 47 -52.57 -118.10 -47.51
C LEU A 47 -51.57 -116.97 -47.16
N ASP A 48 -50.64 -116.68 -48.06
CA ASP A 48 -49.67 -115.59 -47.89
C ASP A 48 -50.36 -114.21 -47.93
N SER A 49 -51.40 -114.08 -48.74
CA SER A 49 -52.20 -112.84 -48.85
C SER A 49 -53.01 -112.57 -47.57
N LEU A 50 -53.55 -113.61 -46.92
CA LEU A 50 -54.26 -113.47 -45.65
C LEU A 50 -53.31 -113.04 -44.51
N GLY A 51 -52.10 -113.60 -44.48
CA GLY A 51 -51.05 -113.20 -43.54
C GLY A 51 -50.60 -111.75 -43.73
N LYS A 52 -50.48 -111.28 -44.97
CA LYS A 52 -50.17 -109.87 -45.29
C LYS A 52 -51.25 -108.91 -44.78
N ALA A 53 -52.53 -109.26 -44.90
CA ALA A 53 -53.63 -108.43 -44.40
C ALA A 53 -53.63 -108.31 -42.86
N GLN A 54 -53.45 -109.43 -42.15
CA GLN A 54 -53.40 -109.45 -40.69
C GLN A 54 -52.16 -108.73 -40.14
N THR A 55 -50.99 -108.94 -40.75
CA THR A 55 -49.75 -108.23 -40.35
C THR A 55 -49.83 -106.73 -40.61
N ALA A 56 -50.48 -106.30 -41.69
CA ALA A 56 -50.73 -104.87 -41.95
C ALA A 56 -51.70 -104.25 -40.93
N ALA A 57 -52.73 -104.99 -40.50
CA ALA A 57 -53.65 -104.54 -39.45
C ALA A 57 -52.93 -104.36 -38.11
N VAL A 58 -52.14 -105.35 -37.67
CA VAL A 58 -51.38 -105.26 -36.42
C VAL A 58 -50.34 -104.14 -36.46
N LYS A 59 -49.65 -103.95 -37.58
CA LYS A 59 -48.71 -102.82 -37.75
C LYS A 59 -49.43 -101.47 -37.65
N ARG A 60 -50.59 -101.33 -38.31
CA ARG A 60 -51.40 -100.10 -38.23
C ARG A 60 -51.82 -99.80 -36.80
N ASP A 61 -52.30 -100.80 -36.07
CA ASP A 61 -52.75 -100.60 -34.69
C ASP A 61 -51.57 -100.26 -33.76
N ALA A 62 -50.41 -100.88 -33.98
CA ALA A 62 -49.17 -100.52 -33.29
C ALA A 62 -48.74 -99.07 -33.60
N ASP A 63 -48.80 -98.66 -34.86
CA ASP A 63 -48.46 -97.29 -35.28
C ASP A 63 -49.43 -96.26 -34.68
N ILE A 64 -50.73 -96.58 -34.62
CA ILE A 64 -51.75 -95.74 -33.96
C ILE A 64 -51.43 -95.62 -32.46
N GLY A 65 -51.13 -96.74 -31.79
CA GLY A 65 -50.78 -96.72 -30.36
C GLY A 65 -49.51 -95.90 -30.07
N VAL A 66 -48.49 -95.99 -30.93
CA VAL A 66 -47.27 -95.17 -30.82
C VAL A 66 -47.58 -93.69 -31.06
N ALA A 67 -48.43 -93.36 -32.04
CA ALA A 67 -48.82 -91.99 -32.34
C ALA A 67 -49.64 -91.36 -31.20
N GLU A 68 -50.57 -92.10 -30.60
CA GLU A 68 -51.36 -91.66 -29.45
C GLU A 68 -50.47 -91.46 -28.21
N ALA A 69 -49.58 -92.40 -27.90
CA ALA A 69 -48.63 -92.25 -26.79
C ALA A 69 -47.71 -91.04 -26.97
N ASN A 70 -47.21 -90.80 -28.19
CA ASN A 70 -46.39 -89.63 -28.50
C ASN A 70 -47.19 -88.32 -28.41
N ARG A 71 -48.47 -88.33 -28.83
CA ARG A 71 -49.35 -87.16 -28.71
C ARG A 71 -49.60 -86.83 -27.24
N ASP A 72 -49.92 -87.81 -26.43
CA ASP A 72 -50.19 -87.63 -25.00
C ASP A 72 -48.94 -87.19 -24.24
N ALA A 73 -47.77 -87.76 -24.55
CA ALA A 73 -46.49 -87.29 -24.04
C ALA A 73 -46.23 -85.84 -24.44
N GLY A 74 -46.51 -85.48 -25.70
CA GLY A 74 -46.36 -84.11 -26.19
C GLY A 74 -47.32 -83.10 -25.56
N ILE A 75 -48.54 -83.51 -25.18
CA ILE A 75 -49.49 -82.67 -24.45
C ILE A 75 -49.02 -82.47 -23.00
N LYS A 76 -48.63 -83.54 -22.31
CA LYS A 76 -48.11 -83.47 -20.93
C LYS A 76 -46.87 -82.59 -20.84
N ASN A 77 -45.88 -82.81 -21.71
CA ASN A 77 -44.66 -82.01 -21.73
C ASN A 77 -44.91 -80.52 -22.00
N ARG A 78 -45.87 -80.18 -22.89
CA ARG A 78 -46.25 -78.78 -23.13
C ARG A 78 -46.93 -78.15 -21.92
N HIS A 79 -47.88 -78.86 -21.32
CA HIS A 79 -48.56 -78.37 -20.13
C HIS A 79 -47.59 -78.17 -18.96
N GLU A 80 -46.68 -79.12 -18.74
CA GLU A 80 -45.61 -79.00 -17.73
C GLU A 80 -44.69 -77.81 -18.01
N ALA A 81 -44.29 -77.60 -19.26
CA ALA A 81 -43.47 -76.45 -19.66
C ALA A 81 -44.21 -75.10 -19.47
N ASP A 82 -45.51 -75.05 -19.75
CA ASP A 82 -46.32 -73.84 -19.55
C ASP A 82 -46.50 -73.54 -18.05
N CYS A 83 -46.76 -74.55 -17.23
CA CYS A 83 -46.78 -74.40 -15.77
C CYS A 83 -45.43 -73.94 -15.21
N GLU A 84 -44.33 -74.48 -15.72
CA GLU A 84 -42.98 -74.09 -15.28
C GLU A 84 -42.67 -72.63 -15.66
N ARG A 85 -43.05 -72.20 -16.87
CA ARG A 85 -42.91 -70.79 -17.30
C ARG A 85 -43.72 -69.86 -16.40
N ALA A 86 -44.99 -70.15 -16.17
CA ALA A 86 -45.83 -69.34 -15.29
C ALA A 86 -45.26 -69.27 -13.85
N ALA A 87 -44.74 -70.38 -13.32
CA ALA A 87 -44.11 -70.40 -12.01
C ALA A 87 -42.82 -69.55 -11.96
N LYS A 88 -42.01 -69.57 -13.02
CA LYS A 88 -40.81 -68.73 -13.15
C LYS A 88 -41.17 -67.26 -13.24
N ASP A 89 -42.19 -66.91 -14.01
CA ASP A 89 -42.66 -65.52 -14.16
C ASP A 89 -43.11 -64.93 -12.81
N VAL A 90 -43.88 -65.71 -12.03
CA VAL A 90 -44.29 -65.28 -10.68
C VAL A 90 -43.09 -65.13 -9.76
N LYS A 91 -42.11 -66.05 -9.81
CA LYS A 91 -40.88 -65.92 -9.01
C LYS A 91 -40.09 -64.67 -9.37
N PHE A 92 -39.90 -64.40 -10.66
CA PHE A 92 -39.19 -63.21 -11.11
C PHE A 92 -39.92 -61.91 -10.72
N ASP A 93 -41.25 -61.87 -10.76
CA ASP A 93 -42.02 -60.71 -10.29
C ASP A 93 -41.86 -60.48 -8.78
N VAL A 94 -41.89 -61.55 -7.98
CA VAL A 94 -41.64 -61.49 -6.53
C VAL A 94 -40.21 -61.02 -6.24
N ASP A 95 -39.21 -61.59 -6.92
CA ASP A 95 -37.80 -61.21 -6.75
C ASP A 95 -37.57 -59.75 -7.16
N ALA A 96 -38.21 -59.30 -8.25
CA ALA A 96 -38.17 -57.89 -8.67
C ALA A 96 -38.77 -56.97 -7.62
N LYS A 97 -39.90 -57.33 -7.01
CA LYS A 97 -40.50 -56.56 -5.91
C LYS A 97 -39.61 -56.52 -4.67
N ILE A 98 -39.00 -57.64 -4.29
CA ILE A 98 -38.05 -57.70 -3.16
C ILE A 98 -36.84 -56.81 -3.44
N ALA A 99 -36.25 -56.90 -4.64
CA ALA A 99 -35.11 -56.08 -5.02
C ALA A 99 -35.44 -54.58 -5.02
N ASN A 100 -36.62 -54.21 -5.54
CA ASN A 100 -37.10 -52.82 -5.52
C ASN A 100 -37.32 -52.30 -4.10
N ALA A 101 -37.99 -53.08 -3.24
CA ALA A 101 -38.19 -52.71 -1.84
C ALA A 101 -36.86 -52.56 -1.09
N LYS A 102 -35.89 -53.45 -1.34
CA LYS A 102 -34.55 -53.35 -0.76
C LYS A 102 -33.81 -52.11 -1.24
N ARG A 103 -33.87 -51.79 -2.54
CA ARG A 103 -33.26 -50.58 -3.11
C ARG A 103 -33.88 -49.33 -2.50
N GLU A 104 -35.20 -49.28 -2.36
CA GLU A 104 -35.91 -48.15 -1.78
C GLU A 104 -35.57 -47.97 -0.31
N TYR A 105 -35.54 -49.05 0.47
CA TYR A 105 -35.08 -49.02 1.86
C TYR A 105 -33.66 -48.48 1.99
N GLN A 106 -32.73 -48.96 1.15
CA GLN A 106 -31.35 -48.48 1.14
C GLN A 106 -31.24 -47.00 0.72
N MET A 107 -32.06 -46.57 -0.23
CA MET A 107 -32.12 -45.16 -0.66
C MET A 107 -32.65 -44.26 0.47
N GLN A 108 -33.70 -44.68 1.17
CA GLN A 108 -34.22 -43.96 2.33
C GLN A 108 -33.19 -43.91 3.46
N GLN A 109 -32.53 -45.04 3.77
CA GLN A 109 -31.46 -45.07 4.77
C GLN A 109 -30.33 -44.11 4.42
N ALA A 110 -29.84 -44.15 3.18
CA ALA A 110 -28.80 -43.23 2.73
C ALA A 110 -29.26 -41.76 2.79
N ALA A 111 -30.52 -41.47 2.43
CA ALA A 111 -31.09 -40.12 2.55
C ALA A 111 -31.09 -39.64 4.01
N PHE A 112 -31.55 -40.46 4.95
CA PHE A 112 -31.51 -40.12 6.38
C PHE A 112 -30.07 -39.95 6.88
N ASP A 113 -29.14 -40.81 6.47
CA ASP A 113 -27.72 -40.67 6.84
C ASP A 113 -27.13 -39.37 6.31
N THR A 114 -27.46 -38.98 5.07
CA THR A 114 -27.02 -37.67 4.52
C THR A 114 -27.61 -36.51 5.29
N GLU A 115 -28.87 -36.58 5.70
CA GLU A 115 -29.54 -35.53 6.49
C GLU A 115 -28.95 -35.43 7.90
N VAL A 116 -28.76 -36.56 8.58
CA VAL A 116 -28.12 -36.63 9.90
C VAL A 116 -26.69 -36.09 9.82
N ASN A 117 -25.91 -36.46 8.81
CA ASN A 117 -24.55 -35.98 8.65
C ASN A 117 -24.52 -34.48 8.30
N ALA A 118 -25.44 -33.99 7.48
CA ALA A 118 -25.57 -32.56 7.20
C ALA A 118 -25.90 -31.77 8.48
N LYS A 119 -26.83 -32.28 9.30
CA LYS A 119 -27.20 -31.65 10.58
C LYS A 119 -26.08 -31.71 11.62
N LYS A 120 -25.32 -32.80 11.67
CA LYS A 120 -24.11 -32.91 12.51
C LYS A 120 -23.04 -31.90 12.08
N ALA A 121 -22.74 -31.82 10.78
CA ALA A 121 -21.78 -30.86 10.26
C ALA A 121 -22.21 -29.41 10.51
N GLU A 122 -23.51 -29.11 10.35
CA GLU A 122 -24.10 -27.81 10.69
C GLU A 122 -23.92 -27.48 12.19
N ALA A 123 -24.19 -28.45 13.07
CA ALA A 123 -24.01 -28.28 14.51
C ALA A 123 -22.52 -28.07 14.90
N GLU A 124 -21.60 -28.82 14.29
CA GLU A 124 -20.17 -28.65 14.50
C GLU A 124 -19.67 -27.28 14.02
N LEU A 125 -20.09 -26.85 12.83
CA LEU A 125 -19.76 -25.52 12.29
C LEU A 125 -20.35 -24.42 13.17
N ALA A 126 -21.59 -24.58 13.65
CA ALA A 126 -22.21 -23.64 14.57
C ALA A 126 -21.45 -23.55 15.90
N TYR A 127 -20.99 -24.68 16.44
CA TYR A 127 -20.15 -24.72 17.64
C TYR A 127 -18.81 -24.02 17.42
N GLN A 128 -18.11 -24.32 16.32
CA GLN A 128 -16.84 -23.67 15.98
C GLN A 128 -17.02 -22.16 15.76
N LEU A 129 -18.09 -21.76 15.07
CA LEU A 129 -18.42 -20.35 14.84
C LEU A 129 -18.70 -19.61 16.15
N GLN A 130 -19.43 -20.23 17.08
CA GLN A 130 -19.65 -19.64 18.40
C GLN A 130 -18.35 -19.52 19.19
N GLY A 131 -17.49 -20.55 19.17
CA GLY A 131 -16.17 -20.48 19.77
C GLY A 131 -15.32 -19.34 19.20
N ALA A 132 -15.32 -19.16 17.87
CA ALA A 132 -14.61 -18.07 17.22
C ALA A 132 -15.18 -16.68 17.55
N LYS A 133 -16.52 -16.54 17.63
CA LYS A 133 -17.17 -15.30 18.07
C LYS A 133 -16.81 -14.94 19.50
N GLU A 134 -16.82 -15.92 20.41
CA GLU A 134 -16.45 -15.69 21.81
C GLU A 134 -14.97 -15.31 21.90
N GLN A 135 -14.08 -15.99 21.17
CA GLN A 135 -12.67 -15.59 21.08
C GLN A 135 -12.47 -14.17 20.52
N GLN A 136 -13.24 -13.79 19.50
CA GLN A 136 -13.21 -12.42 18.98
C GLN A 136 -13.64 -11.41 20.05
N LYS A 137 -14.68 -11.74 20.83
CA LYS A 137 -15.16 -10.90 21.92
C LYS A 137 -14.14 -10.78 23.05
N ILE A 138 -13.52 -11.90 23.45
CA ILE A 138 -12.42 -11.91 24.44
C ILE A 138 -11.27 -11.03 23.94
N ARG A 139 -10.84 -11.19 22.69
CA ARG A 139 -9.77 -10.36 22.11
C ARG A 139 -10.14 -8.87 22.06
N GLN A 140 -11.39 -8.53 21.79
CA GLN A 140 -11.86 -7.15 21.83
C GLN A 140 -11.78 -6.57 23.25
N GLU A 141 -12.15 -7.33 24.27
CA GLU A 141 -12.01 -6.92 25.67
C GLU A 141 -10.54 -6.81 26.08
N GLU A 142 -9.69 -7.77 25.69
CA GLU A 142 -8.23 -7.73 25.91
C GLU A 142 -7.61 -6.47 25.29
N MET A 143 -7.96 -6.14 24.05
CA MET A 143 -7.50 -4.92 23.38
C MET A 143 -7.97 -3.65 24.10
N GLN A 144 -9.21 -3.64 24.62
CA GLN A 144 -9.69 -2.51 25.43
C GLN A 144 -8.89 -2.37 26.72
N ILE A 145 -8.57 -3.48 27.40
CA ILE A 145 -7.70 -3.48 28.57
C ILE A 145 -6.33 -2.91 28.21
N GLU A 146 -5.72 -3.36 27.10
CA GLU A 146 -4.42 -2.87 26.63
C GLU A 146 -4.44 -1.36 26.33
N VAL A 147 -5.50 -0.86 25.69
CA VAL A 147 -5.68 0.58 25.43
C VAL A 147 -5.80 1.37 26.74
N ILE A 148 -6.52 0.84 27.73
CA ILE A 148 -6.65 1.47 29.05
C ILE A 148 -5.30 1.47 29.79
N GLU A 149 -4.56 0.35 29.76
CA GLU A 149 -3.24 0.24 30.37
C GLU A 149 -2.25 1.23 29.75
N ARG A 150 -2.20 1.26 28.42
CA ARG A 150 -1.34 2.20 27.68
C ARG A 150 -1.76 3.64 27.91
N GLY A 151 -3.05 3.93 27.95
CA GLY A 151 -3.58 5.25 28.30
C GLY A 151 -3.18 5.68 29.71
N LYS A 152 -3.25 4.77 30.69
CA LYS A 152 -2.76 5.03 32.06
C LYS A 152 -1.25 5.25 32.09
N GLN A 153 -0.48 4.50 31.30
CA GLN A 153 0.97 4.68 31.21
C GLN A 153 1.33 6.06 30.66
N ILE A 154 0.67 6.49 29.59
CA ILE A 154 0.83 7.85 29.04
C ILE A 154 0.49 8.89 30.11
N GLN A 155 -0.60 8.72 30.87
CA GLN A 155 -0.95 9.65 31.96
C GLN A 155 0.12 9.71 33.07
N VAL A 156 0.75 8.58 33.39
CA VAL A 156 1.86 8.54 34.35
C VAL A 156 3.07 9.30 33.77
N GLU A 157 3.43 9.03 32.52
CA GLU A 157 4.53 9.71 31.83
C GLU A 157 4.29 11.23 31.71
N GLU A 158 3.08 11.68 31.35
CA GLU A 158 2.70 13.09 31.33
C GLU A 158 2.88 13.73 32.71
N LYS A 159 2.47 13.04 33.78
CA LYS A 159 2.68 13.53 35.16
C LYS A 159 4.17 13.57 35.52
N GLU A 160 4.97 12.60 35.08
CA GLU A 160 6.41 12.63 35.28
C GLU A 160 7.09 13.77 34.53
N ILE A 161 6.67 14.06 33.31
CA ILE A 161 7.13 15.21 32.51
C ILE A 161 6.78 16.50 33.24
N LEU A 162 5.54 16.66 33.70
CA LEU A 162 5.12 17.85 34.46
C LEU A 162 5.92 18.01 35.76
N ARG A 163 6.23 16.91 36.46
CA ARG A 163 7.08 16.96 37.65
C ARG A 163 8.50 17.41 37.29
N LYS A 164 9.10 16.84 36.25
CA LYS A 164 10.43 17.21 35.75
C LYS A 164 10.49 18.65 35.26
N GLU A 165 9.45 19.13 34.58
CA GLU A 165 9.36 20.51 34.12
C GLU A 165 9.34 21.47 35.32
N LYS A 166 8.56 21.18 36.36
CA LYS A 166 8.56 21.97 37.60
C LYS A 166 9.91 21.92 38.33
N GLU A 167 10.57 20.77 38.33
CA GLU A 167 11.90 20.60 38.91
C GLU A 167 12.95 21.44 38.15
N LEU A 168 12.98 21.36 36.82
CA LEU A 168 13.85 22.16 35.94
C LEU A 168 13.56 23.65 36.04
N PHE A 169 12.28 24.02 36.15
CA PHE A 169 11.85 25.39 36.35
C PHE A 169 12.46 25.97 37.64
N GLY A 170 12.40 25.23 38.75
CA GLY A 170 13.00 25.66 40.01
C GLY A 170 14.53 25.62 40.03
N THR A 171 15.14 24.59 39.46
CA THR A 171 16.59 24.32 39.57
C THR A 171 17.46 25.02 38.54
N VAL A 172 16.97 25.20 37.31
CA VAL A 172 17.76 25.76 36.21
C VAL A 172 17.22 27.12 35.81
N ARG A 173 15.90 27.22 35.60
CA ARG A 173 15.32 28.42 34.99
C ARG A 173 15.26 29.60 35.96
N LEU A 174 14.80 29.38 37.19
CA LEU A 174 14.73 30.41 38.22
C LEU A 174 16.10 31.02 38.59
N PRO A 175 17.18 30.24 38.82
CA PRO A 175 18.49 30.83 39.07
C PRO A 175 19.07 31.52 37.83
N ALA A 176 18.86 30.98 36.63
CA ALA A 176 19.28 31.64 35.40
C ALA A 176 18.57 32.98 35.18
N GLU A 177 17.26 33.06 35.45
CA GLU A 177 16.50 34.31 35.40
C GLU A 177 16.96 35.30 36.49
N ALA A 178 17.24 34.82 37.70
CA ALA A 178 17.78 35.64 38.79
C ALA A 178 19.18 36.19 38.47
N GLU A 179 20.06 35.39 37.85
CA GLU A 179 21.38 35.82 37.39
C GLU A 179 21.29 36.81 36.23
N ALA A 180 20.43 36.54 35.24
CA ALA A 180 20.19 37.46 34.12
C ALA A 180 19.67 38.81 34.62
N HIS A 181 18.71 38.82 35.55
CA HIS A 181 18.19 40.04 36.15
C HIS A 181 19.28 40.78 36.95
N LYS A 182 20.07 40.08 37.79
CA LYS A 182 21.21 40.68 38.49
C LYS A 182 22.19 41.32 37.51
N LEU A 183 22.54 40.63 36.43
CA LEU A 183 23.47 41.15 35.43
C LEU A 183 22.90 42.38 34.72
N GLN A 184 21.61 42.36 34.37
CA GLN A 184 20.91 43.52 33.80
C GLN A 184 20.93 44.70 34.76
N THR A 185 20.57 44.52 36.03
CA THR A 185 20.61 45.60 37.03
C THR A 185 22.03 46.15 37.22
N ILE A 186 23.06 45.29 37.23
CA ILE A 186 24.46 45.73 37.30
C ILE A 186 24.85 46.49 36.02
N ALA A 187 24.44 46.03 34.85
CA ALA A 187 24.71 46.68 33.57
C ALA A 187 24.01 48.04 33.45
N GLU A 188 22.75 48.14 33.89
CA GLU A 188 21.99 49.39 33.97
C GLU A 188 22.59 50.35 34.99
N GLY A 189 23.01 49.86 36.15
CA GLY A 189 23.73 50.63 37.14
C GLY A 189 25.03 51.22 36.58
N LYS A 190 25.83 50.40 35.91
CA LYS A 190 27.05 50.86 35.21
C LYS A 190 26.74 51.87 34.12
N ARG A 191 25.73 51.62 33.28
CA ARG A 191 25.32 52.55 32.22
C ARG A 191 24.88 53.89 32.79
N THR A 192 24.09 53.87 33.86
CA THR A 192 23.63 55.09 34.55
C THR A 192 24.81 55.83 35.16
N GLN A 193 25.74 55.11 35.82
CA GLN A 193 26.96 55.70 36.36
C GLN A 193 27.81 56.36 35.26
N THR A 194 28.00 55.70 34.11
CA THR A 194 28.74 56.28 32.98
C THR A 194 28.06 57.52 32.42
N ILE A 195 26.72 57.51 32.30
CA ILE A 195 25.96 58.67 31.84
C ILE A 195 26.08 59.83 32.82
N GLU A 196 25.97 59.59 34.13
CA GLU A 196 26.08 60.63 35.15
C GLU A 196 27.51 61.17 35.25
N ILE A 197 28.55 60.33 35.12
CA ILE A 197 29.94 60.79 35.01
C ILE A 197 30.11 61.65 33.75
N ALA A 198 29.60 61.22 32.60
CA ALA A 198 29.69 61.98 31.35
C ALA A 198 28.93 63.32 31.42
N LYS A 199 27.77 63.36 32.10
CA LYS A 199 27.03 64.61 32.36
C LYS A 199 27.80 65.53 33.32
N ALA A 200 28.34 64.99 34.41
CA ALA A 200 29.13 65.76 35.37
C ALA A 200 30.39 66.33 34.71
N GLU A 201 31.05 65.57 33.83
CA GLU A 201 32.18 66.04 33.04
C GLU A 201 31.76 67.12 32.03
N ALA A 202 30.62 66.95 31.36
CA ALA A 202 30.07 67.96 30.46
C ALA A 202 29.68 69.26 31.19
N GLU A 203 29.10 69.18 32.39
CA GLU A 203 28.82 70.33 33.26
C GLU A 203 30.09 71.00 33.75
N LYS A 204 31.10 70.22 34.15
CA LYS A 204 32.42 70.73 34.52
C LYS A 204 33.05 71.50 33.37
N ILE A 205 33.06 70.96 32.15
CA ILE A 205 33.58 71.63 30.95
C ILE A 205 32.78 72.91 30.66
N LYS A 206 31.44 72.88 30.78
CA LYS A 206 30.62 74.09 30.62
C LYS A 206 30.93 75.16 31.67
N MET A 207 31.09 74.78 32.94
CA MET A 207 31.42 75.73 34.01
C MET A 207 32.82 76.32 33.83
N VAL A 208 33.81 75.49 33.47
CA VAL A 208 35.17 75.95 33.18
C VAL A 208 35.17 76.86 31.94
N GLY A 209 34.51 76.46 30.86
CA GLY A 209 34.39 77.27 29.65
C GLY A 209 33.64 78.59 29.87
N ALA A 210 32.60 78.61 30.72
CA ALA A 210 31.90 79.82 31.11
C ALA A 210 32.78 80.73 32.00
N ALA A 211 33.56 80.14 32.91
CA ALA A 211 34.52 80.88 33.72
C ALA A 211 35.64 81.47 32.86
N GLU A 212 36.17 80.72 31.89
CA GLU A 212 37.17 81.20 30.92
C GLU A 212 36.59 82.29 30.01
N ALA A 213 35.37 82.11 29.49
CA ALA A 213 34.70 83.13 28.68
C ALA A 213 34.47 84.42 29.47
N SER A 214 34.02 84.31 30.73
CA SER A 214 33.84 85.46 31.63
C SER A 214 35.18 86.13 31.96
N ALA A 215 36.25 85.35 32.17
CA ALA A 215 37.59 85.88 32.38
C ALA A 215 38.12 86.62 31.14
N ILE A 216 37.95 86.07 29.93
CA ILE A 216 38.32 86.71 28.67
C ILE A 216 37.47 87.97 28.44
N GLU A 217 36.16 87.93 28.73
CA GLU A 217 35.30 89.11 28.61
C GLU A 217 35.70 90.22 29.59
N ALA A 218 36.07 89.87 30.83
CA ALA A 218 36.56 90.83 31.81
C ALA A 218 37.91 91.44 31.39
N VAL A 219 38.84 90.63 30.88
CA VAL A 219 40.11 91.11 30.31
C VAL A 219 39.87 91.99 29.08
N GLY A 220 38.98 91.57 28.18
CA GLY A 220 38.61 92.32 26.98
C GLY A 220 37.92 93.65 27.29
N LYS A 221 37.05 93.69 28.30
CA LYS A 221 36.45 94.94 28.82
C LYS A 221 37.50 95.84 29.44
N ALA A 222 38.40 95.29 30.27
CA ALA A 222 39.49 96.06 30.86
C ALA A 222 40.43 96.64 29.78
N GLU A 223 40.71 95.88 28.71
CA GLU A 223 41.53 96.34 27.59
C GLU A 223 40.80 97.38 26.73
N ALA A 224 39.49 97.20 26.48
CA ALA A 224 38.64 98.18 25.80
C ALA A 224 38.52 99.48 26.62
N GLU A 225 38.41 99.40 27.94
CA GLU A 225 38.43 100.56 28.83
C GLU A 225 39.80 101.25 28.86
N ARG A 226 40.91 100.48 28.89
CA ARG A 226 42.25 101.06 28.72
C ARG A 226 42.40 101.76 27.38
N MET A 227 41.91 101.17 26.29
CA MET A 227 41.91 101.82 24.97
C MET A 227 41.02 103.06 24.95
N ARG A 228 39.84 103.03 25.58
CA ARG A 228 38.98 104.22 25.72
C ARG A 228 39.61 105.32 26.55
N MET A 229 40.28 104.99 27.66
CA MET A 229 41.00 105.97 28.46
C MET A 229 42.18 106.55 27.69
N LYS A 230 42.94 105.72 26.96
CA LYS A 230 43.97 106.21 26.02
C LYS A 230 43.34 107.14 24.98
N ALA A 231 42.26 106.75 24.33
CA ALA A 231 41.57 107.56 23.32
C ALA A 231 40.98 108.87 23.89
N ALA A 232 40.48 108.86 25.12
CA ALA A 232 39.98 110.04 25.82
C ALA A 232 41.12 110.99 26.22
N ALA A 233 42.26 110.45 26.65
CA ALA A 233 43.48 111.23 26.86
C ALA A 233 43.90 111.90 25.53
N TYR A 234 43.97 111.15 24.42
CA TYR A 234 44.29 111.70 23.10
C TYR A 234 43.30 112.78 22.63
N LYS A 235 42.03 112.74 23.05
CA LYS A 235 41.02 113.78 22.73
C LYS A 235 41.16 115.06 23.56
N GLN A 236 41.58 114.98 24.82
CA GLN A 236 41.78 116.18 25.67
C GLN A 236 43.10 116.90 25.36
N TYR A 237 44.06 116.18 24.79
CA TYR A 237 45.28 116.74 24.24
C TYR A 237 45.03 117.37 22.84
N GLY A 238 44.23 118.44 22.79
CA GLY A 238 43.90 119.19 21.57
C GLY A 238 45.10 119.92 20.95
N ASP A 239 45.20 119.85 19.61
CA ASP A 239 46.15 120.42 18.62
C ASP A 239 47.67 120.41 18.91
N ALA A 240 48.11 120.70 20.13
CA ALA A 240 49.53 120.67 20.49
C ALA A 240 50.11 119.24 20.57
N ALA A 241 49.31 118.23 20.94
CA ALA A 241 49.79 116.85 21.03
C ALA A 241 49.67 116.07 19.73
N VAL A 242 48.77 116.43 18.81
CA VAL A 242 48.84 115.89 17.44
C VAL A 242 50.14 116.35 16.79
N THR A 243 50.53 117.61 17.03
CA THR A 243 51.81 118.15 16.57
C THR A 243 53.01 117.49 17.27
N ALA A 244 52.95 117.23 18.58
CA ALA A 244 54.00 116.52 19.32
C ALA A 244 54.07 115.02 18.97
N LEU A 245 52.94 114.36 18.71
CA LEU A 245 52.88 112.96 18.28
C LEU A 245 53.39 112.82 16.84
N ILE A 246 53.14 113.80 15.96
CA ILE A 246 53.81 113.90 14.65
C ILE A 246 55.31 114.13 14.84
N LEU A 247 55.75 114.96 15.79
CA LEU A 247 57.17 115.19 16.10
C LEU A 247 57.86 113.97 16.73
N GLU A 248 57.15 113.14 17.49
CA GLU A 248 57.66 111.93 18.17
C GLU A 248 57.53 110.66 17.29
N SER A 249 56.59 110.65 16.34
CA SER A 249 56.52 109.64 15.27
C SER A 249 57.37 110.00 14.05
N LEU A 250 57.80 111.26 13.89
CA LEU A 250 58.76 111.71 12.88
C LEU A 250 60.08 110.92 12.91
N PRO A 251 60.68 110.57 14.05
CA PRO A 251 61.82 109.66 14.11
C PRO A 251 61.51 108.25 13.59
N LYS A 252 60.29 107.72 13.80
CA LYS A 252 59.92 106.38 13.32
C LYS A 252 59.62 106.38 11.83
N ILE A 253 58.91 107.39 11.33
CA ILE A 253 58.70 107.60 9.89
C ILE A 253 60.03 107.92 9.19
N ALA A 254 60.90 108.74 9.80
CA ALA A 254 62.26 108.97 9.30
C ALA A 254 63.11 107.69 9.36
N ALA A 255 62.94 106.81 10.36
CA ALA A 255 63.61 105.51 10.40
C ALA A 255 63.08 104.54 9.34
N GLU A 256 61.78 104.54 9.03
CA GLU A 256 61.19 103.72 7.96
C GLU A 256 61.52 104.26 6.56
N ILE A 257 61.64 105.59 6.39
CA ILE A 257 62.09 106.24 5.13
C ILE A 257 63.61 106.17 4.97
N ALA A 258 64.37 106.19 6.08
CA ALA A 258 65.81 105.98 6.07
C ALA A 258 66.20 104.50 6.09
N ALA A 259 65.31 103.56 6.40
CA ALA A 259 65.62 102.12 6.36
C ALA A 259 66.03 101.65 4.94
N PRO A 260 65.40 102.14 3.85
CA PRO A 260 65.91 101.91 2.49
C PRO A 260 67.22 102.66 2.17
N LEU A 261 67.41 103.89 2.68
CA LEU A 261 68.60 104.71 2.39
C LEU A 261 69.85 104.35 3.24
N SER A 262 69.66 103.76 4.43
CA SER A 262 70.71 103.32 5.36
C SER A 262 71.20 101.90 5.06
N LYS A 263 70.41 101.11 4.32
CA LYS A 263 70.82 99.82 3.77
C LYS A 263 71.55 99.92 2.43
N THR A 264 71.63 101.09 1.81
CA THR A 264 72.44 101.33 0.59
C THR A 264 73.76 102.00 0.95
N LYS A 265 74.82 101.20 1.11
CA LYS A 265 76.21 101.66 1.31
C LYS A 265 76.95 102.03 0.02
N GLU A 266 76.27 102.02 -1.12
CA GLU A 266 76.85 102.37 -2.42
C GLU A 266 75.79 103.06 -3.30
N ILE A 267 75.94 104.35 -3.54
CA ILE A 267 75.33 104.99 -4.72
C ILE A 267 76.37 104.83 -5.83
N VAL A 268 76.28 103.71 -6.55
CA VAL A 268 76.96 103.53 -7.83
C VAL A 268 75.99 103.99 -8.90
N MET A 269 76.28 105.16 -9.48
CA MET A 269 75.57 105.65 -10.66
C MET A 269 76.08 104.86 -11.88
N ILE A 270 75.40 103.77 -12.21
CA ILE A 270 75.49 103.03 -13.48
C ILE A 270 74.03 102.69 -13.78
N GLY A 271 73.35 103.39 -14.69
CA GLY A 271 73.58 103.21 -16.11
C GLY A 271 72.95 101.89 -16.56
N SER A 272 71.78 102.01 -17.22
CA SER A 272 71.21 101.06 -18.20
C SER A 272 70.64 99.69 -17.75
N ASP A 273 69.31 99.63 -17.87
CA ASP A 273 68.49 98.58 -18.52
C ASP A 273 68.12 97.23 -17.85
N ASP A 274 66.81 97.16 -17.54
CA ASP A 274 65.83 96.23 -18.12
C ASP A 274 65.82 94.74 -17.72
N ARG A 275 65.75 94.44 -16.42
CA ARG A 275 65.32 93.10 -15.94
C ARG A 275 64.36 93.03 -14.75
N ILE A 276 63.73 94.14 -14.35
CA ILE A 276 62.83 94.17 -13.17
C ILE A 276 61.39 93.77 -13.53
N THR A 277 60.99 93.85 -14.79
CA THR A 277 59.63 93.52 -15.25
C THR A 277 59.35 92.02 -15.34
N ALA A 278 60.37 91.15 -15.40
CA ALA A 278 60.16 89.70 -15.54
C ALA A 278 59.89 88.96 -14.21
N GLU A 279 60.31 89.53 -13.07
CA GLU A 279 60.27 88.84 -11.77
C GLU A 279 58.96 89.09 -11.01
N VAL A 280 58.31 90.23 -11.24
CA VAL A 280 56.98 90.54 -10.70
C VAL A 280 55.88 89.75 -11.44
N THR A 281 56.03 89.51 -12.74
CA THR A 281 55.08 88.69 -13.54
C THR A 281 55.12 87.21 -13.14
N ARG A 282 56.24 86.72 -12.61
CA ARG A 282 56.39 85.32 -12.19
C ARG A 282 55.80 85.04 -10.80
N LEU A 283 55.81 86.03 -9.89
CA LEU A 283 55.16 85.92 -8.57
C LEU A 283 53.64 86.12 -8.62
N ALA A 284 53.12 86.87 -9.59
CA ALA A 284 51.67 87.04 -9.76
C ALA A 284 50.97 85.80 -10.38
N GLY A 285 51.72 84.90 -11.02
CA GLY A 285 51.18 83.72 -11.72
C GLY A 285 51.09 82.42 -10.90
N THR A 286 51.79 82.32 -9.76
CA THR A 286 51.85 81.07 -8.96
C THR A 286 50.90 81.03 -7.77
N LEU A 287 50.27 82.15 -7.42
CA LEU A 287 49.29 82.25 -6.32
C LEU A 287 47.92 81.60 -6.63
N PRO A 288 47.38 81.64 -7.87
CA PRO A 288 46.06 81.03 -8.15
C PRO A 288 46.01 79.48 -8.11
N PRO A 289 46.97 78.71 -8.68
CA PRO A 289 46.85 77.25 -8.74
C PRO A 289 47.03 76.55 -7.38
N ALA A 290 47.80 77.14 -6.46
CA ALA A 290 48.10 76.54 -5.16
C ALA A 290 46.91 76.58 -4.18
N ILE A 291 46.01 77.56 -4.33
CA ILE A 291 44.79 77.67 -3.52
C ILE A 291 43.67 76.77 -4.08
N GLU A 292 43.62 76.57 -5.39
CA GLU A 292 42.65 75.71 -6.08
C GLU A 292 42.87 74.22 -5.74
N SER A 293 44.12 73.75 -5.61
CA SER A 293 44.44 72.38 -5.21
C SER A 293 44.23 72.06 -3.73
N LEU A 294 44.25 73.07 -2.86
CA LEU A 294 44.11 72.92 -1.40
C LEU A 294 42.68 73.10 -0.89
N THR A 295 41.81 73.78 -1.65
CA THR A 295 40.44 74.12 -1.20
C THR A 295 39.35 73.60 -2.11
N GLY A 296 39.67 73.11 -3.31
CA GLY A 296 38.72 72.43 -4.21
C GLY A 296 37.61 73.32 -4.78
N VAL A 297 37.68 74.64 -4.62
CA VAL A 297 36.68 75.59 -5.12
C VAL A 297 37.34 76.61 -6.05
N LYS A 298 36.77 76.77 -7.26
CA LYS A 298 37.25 77.74 -8.27
C LYS A 298 36.84 79.16 -7.87
N LEU A 299 37.83 80.04 -7.70
CA LEU A 299 37.62 81.47 -7.40
C LEU A 299 36.79 82.21 -8.47
N GLY A 300 36.78 81.73 -9.72
CA GLY A 300 35.94 82.28 -10.80
C GLY A 300 34.44 82.13 -10.56
N ASP A 301 34.01 81.07 -9.86
CA ASP A 301 32.60 80.82 -9.55
C ASP A 301 32.11 81.63 -8.34
N LEU A 302 33.04 82.06 -7.46
CA LEU A 302 32.73 82.94 -6.33
C LEU A 302 32.62 84.42 -6.73
N VAL A 303 33.37 84.86 -7.75
CA VAL A 303 33.26 86.24 -8.27
C VAL A 303 31.98 86.43 -9.09
N ASN A 304 31.55 85.43 -9.88
CA ASN A 304 30.27 85.47 -10.59
C ASN A 304 29.04 85.39 -9.67
N LYS A 305 29.19 84.86 -8.46
CA LYS A 305 28.11 84.80 -7.46
C LYS A 305 28.04 86.06 -6.57
N ALA A 306 29.12 86.84 -6.50
CA ALA A 306 29.19 88.10 -5.76
C ALA A 306 28.95 89.35 -6.62
N VAL A 307 29.16 89.27 -7.94
CA VAL A 307 28.84 90.35 -8.90
C VAL A 307 27.62 89.93 -9.72
N GLY A 308 26.44 90.34 -9.25
CA GLY A 308 25.17 90.06 -9.93
C GLY A 308 25.12 90.68 -11.33
N ILE A 309 24.90 89.83 -12.33
CA ILE A 309 24.37 90.23 -13.64
C ILE A 309 23.07 89.45 -13.82
N ARG A 310 21.96 90.18 -13.77
CA ARG A 310 20.64 89.73 -14.19
C ARG A 310 20.67 89.36 -15.67
N SER A 311 20.26 88.15 -15.97
CA SER A 311 19.32 87.85 -17.04
C SER A 311 18.30 86.87 -16.48
#